data_AF-A0A7Y2C9K6-F1
#
_entry.id   AF-A0A7Y2C9K6-F1
#
_cell.length_a   1.000
_cell.length_b   1.000
_cell.length_c   1.000
_cell.angle_alpha   90.00
_cell.angle_beta   90.00
_cell.angle_gamma   90.00
#
_symmetry.space_group_name_H-M   'P 1'
#
loop_
_entity.id
_entity.type
_entity.pdbx_description
1 polymer ?
#
loop_
_entity_poly.entity_id
_entity_poly.type
_entity_poly.pdbx_seq_one_letter_code
_entity_poly.pdbx_strand_id
1 'polypeptide(L)'
;MVAPLTTILSNIQEPNRSLAQQITYESDEYQTFRAIAFTMPSEAYFLTSVSLVLSGFPEETGNPLVSILNYDRGPDRPGSAYATLVGPPGPPPVGISTVSFAPTHAILLKADQTYWLQLSQSGPGRFGWVFPEPMVQPTGVAQEDGTLRVSLRPVGDNYFLDHAWWNQFSIEGVAVPELNSVGLVILAAPFLLRRRRANKTR
;
A
#
# COMPACT_ATOMS: atom_id res chain seq x y z
N MET A 1 16.63 -2.31 21.18
CA MET A 1 15.17 -2.20 21.38
C MET A 1 14.53 -2.44 20.02
N VAL A 2 13.54 -3.33 19.93
CA VAL A 2 12.76 -3.53 18.71
C VAL A 2 11.70 -2.44 18.69
N ALA A 3 11.59 -1.68 17.59
CA ALA A 3 10.56 -0.65 17.46
C ALA A 3 9.16 -1.30 17.47
N PRO A 4 8.16 -0.69 18.13
CA PRO A 4 6.82 -1.27 18.21
C PRO A 4 6.14 -1.28 16.84
N LEU A 5 5.17 -2.19 16.69
CA LEU A 5 4.25 -2.16 15.55
C LEU A 5 3.30 -0.97 15.70
N THR A 6 3.14 -0.20 14.64
CA THR A 6 2.35 1.02 14.58
C THR A 6 1.29 0.92 13.49
N THR A 7 0.06 1.35 13.80
CA THR A 7 -0.98 1.58 12.80
C THR A 7 -0.63 2.83 12.01
N ILE A 8 -0.27 2.64 10.74
CA ILE A 8 0.02 3.72 9.81
C ILE A 8 -1.29 4.44 9.46
N LEU A 9 -2.31 3.68 9.05
CA LEU A 9 -3.63 4.21 8.73
C LEU A 9 -4.66 3.09 8.84
N SER A 10 -5.80 3.33 9.50
CA SER A 10 -6.86 2.33 9.64
C SER A 10 -8.24 2.93 9.87
N ASN A 11 -9.25 2.24 9.37
CA ASN A 11 -10.66 2.43 9.74
C ASN A 11 -11.39 1.08 9.93
N ILE A 12 -10.67 -0.02 10.17
CA ILE A 12 -11.33 -1.30 10.50
C ILE A 12 -12.09 -1.11 11.82
N GLN A 13 -13.41 -1.31 11.77
CA GLN A 13 -14.29 -1.26 12.93
C GLN A 13 -15.38 -2.31 12.81
N GLU A 14 -15.82 -2.83 13.96
CA GLU A 14 -17.07 -3.59 14.05
C GLU A 14 -18.19 -2.66 14.54
N PRO A 15 -19.43 -2.76 13.99
CA PRO A 15 -19.88 -3.70 12.97
C PRO A 15 -19.61 -3.25 11.53
N ASN A 16 -19.39 -4.22 10.64
CA ASN A 16 -19.22 -3.99 9.21
C ASN A 16 -20.56 -3.81 8.47
N ARG A 17 -20.62 -2.98 7.41
CA ARG A 17 -21.79 -2.93 6.52
C ARG A 17 -21.97 -4.24 5.74
N SER A 18 -23.21 -4.59 5.43
CA SER A 18 -23.51 -5.56 4.37
C SER A 18 -23.21 -5.04 2.96
N LEU A 19 -22.99 -3.74 2.80
CA LEU A 19 -22.61 -3.10 1.55
C LEU A 19 -21.09 -3.21 1.34
N ALA A 20 -20.72 -3.65 0.14
CA ALA A 20 -19.33 -3.71 -0.31
C ALA A 20 -19.22 -3.13 -1.73
N GLN A 21 -18.09 -2.49 -2.02
CA GLN A 21 -17.74 -2.14 -3.38
C GLN A 21 -17.27 -3.40 -4.09
N GLN A 22 -18.00 -3.79 -5.11
CA GLN A 22 -17.65 -4.94 -5.93
C GLN A 22 -16.39 -4.67 -6.75
N ILE A 23 -15.45 -5.60 -6.66
CA ILE A 23 -14.24 -5.76 -7.44
C ILE A 23 -14.50 -6.91 -8.41
N THR A 24 -14.45 -6.65 -9.71
CA THR A 24 -14.87 -7.58 -10.78
C THR A 24 -13.81 -7.67 -11.86
N TYR A 25 -13.59 -8.87 -12.38
CA TYR A 25 -12.74 -9.16 -13.53
C TYR A 25 -13.52 -10.17 -14.34
N GLU A 26 -14.07 -9.73 -15.45
CA GLU A 26 -14.80 -10.60 -16.37
C GLU A 26 -13.92 -10.99 -17.55
N SER A 27 -13.08 -10.06 -18.00
CA SER A 27 -12.10 -10.23 -19.07
C SER A 27 -10.98 -9.22 -18.92
N ASP A 28 -9.95 -9.32 -19.75
CA ASP A 28 -8.89 -8.30 -19.85
C ASP A 28 -9.46 -6.89 -20.16
N GLU A 29 -10.69 -6.83 -20.67
CA GLU A 29 -11.37 -5.61 -21.10
C GLU A 29 -12.39 -5.07 -20.07
N TYR A 30 -12.74 -5.86 -19.05
CA TYR A 30 -13.65 -5.43 -17.99
C TYR A 30 -13.12 -5.81 -16.61
N GLN A 31 -12.45 -4.84 -16.00
CA GLN A 31 -11.88 -4.96 -14.66
C GLN A 31 -12.24 -3.75 -13.83
N THR A 32 -12.58 -3.96 -12.56
CA THR A 32 -12.69 -2.90 -11.58
C THR A 32 -11.60 -3.04 -10.54
N PHE A 33 -11.04 -1.90 -10.15
CA PHE A 33 -10.14 -1.82 -9.01
C PHE A 33 -10.48 -0.58 -8.19
N ARG A 34 -9.96 -0.58 -6.96
CA ARG A 34 -10.17 0.50 -5.99
C ARG A 34 -8.86 0.89 -5.38
N ALA A 35 -8.64 2.19 -5.19
CA ALA A 35 -7.45 2.71 -4.55
C ALA A 35 -7.78 3.75 -3.48
N ILE A 36 -6.95 3.83 -2.45
CA ILE A 36 -7.03 4.83 -1.37
C ILE A 36 -5.66 5.49 -1.25
N ALA A 37 -5.60 6.80 -1.37
CA ALA A 37 -4.36 7.57 -1.23
C ALA A 37 -4.09 7.88 0.23
N PHE A 38 -2.80 7.88 0.59
CA PHE A 38 -2.36 8.29 1.92
C PHE A 38 -0.96 8.89 1.88
N THR A 39 -0.73 9.90 2.71
CA THR A 39 0.54 10.59 2.89
C THR A 39 1.18 10.16 4.20
N MET A 40 2.41 9.66 4.11
CA MET A 40 3.22 9.30 5.25
C MET A 40 3.58 10.55 6.07
N PRO A 41 3.70 10.42 7.41
CA PRO A 41 4.21 11.50 8.25
C PRO A 41 5.68 11.81 7.93
N SER A 42 6.29 12.73 8.69
CA SER A 42 7.71 13.05 8.61
C SER A 42 8.66 11.91 9.01
N GLU A 43 8.12 10.74 9.34
CA GLU A 43 8.85 9.53 9.72
C GLU A 43 8.60 8.41 8.69
N ALA A 44 9.64 7.64 8.39
CA ALA A 44 9.57 6.52 7.46
C ALA A 44 9.22 5.22 8.21
N TYR A 45 8.55 4.29 7.53
CA TYR A 45 8.09 3.03 8.12
C TYR A 45 8.44 1.85 7.21
N PHE A 46 8.90 0.75 7.79
CA PHE A 46 8.87 -0.54 7.10
C PHE A 46 7.45 -1.10 7.17
N LEU A 47 6.85 -1.35 6.01
CA LEU A 47 5.52 -1.95 5.92
C LEU A 47 5.57 -3.38 6.46
N THR A 48 4.65 -3.71 7.36
CA THR A 48 4.52 -5.05 7.96
C THR A 48 3.34 -5.79 7.36
N SER A 49 2.16 -5.15 7.34
CA SER A 49 0.93 -5.80 6.90
C SER A 49 -0.05 -4.78 6.32
N VAL A 50 -0.91 -5.26 5.43
CA VAL A 50 -2.16 -4.59 5.06
C VAL A 50 -3.29 -5.57 5.29
N SER A 51 -4.30 -5.18 6.05
CA SER A 51 -5.50 -5.98 6.27
C SER A 51 -6.70 -5.29 5.63
N LEU A 52 -7.53 -6.03 4.89
CA LEU A 52 -8.72 -5.54 4.22
C LEU A 52 -9.95 -6.30 4.71
N VAL A 53 -11.07 -5.63 4.92
CA VAL A 53 -12.36 -6.32 5.17
C VAL A 53 -13.01 -6.62 3.82
N LEU A 54 -13.01 -7.90 3.43
CA LEU A 54 -13.50 -8.37 2.14
C LEU A 54 -14.80 -9.16 2.31
N SER A 55 -15.63 -9.16 1.27
CA SER A 55 -16.81 -10.01 1.18
C SER A 55 -16.70 -10.96 -0.01
N GLY A 56 -16.63 -12.27 0.26
CA GLY A 56 -16.71 -13.29 -0.79
C GLY A 56 -18.15 -13.63 -1.13
N PHE A 57 -18.39 -13.96 -2.40
CA PHE A 57 -19.69 -14.40 -2.91
C PHE A 57 -19.67 -15.90 -3.21
N PRO A 58 -20.80 -16.63 -3.03
CA PRO A 58 -20.90 -18.01 -3.46
C PRO A 58 -20.59 -18.16 -4.95
N GLU A 59 -19.86 -19.22 -5.33
CA GLU A 59 -19.57 -19.60 -6.72
C GLU A 59 -18.69 -18.63 -7.52
N GLU A 60 -18.19 -17.55 -6.91
CA GLU A 60 -17.30 -16.57 -7.53
C GLU A 60 -15.88 -16.65 -6.95
N THR A 61 -14.87 -16.61 -7.81
CA THR A 61 -13.50 -17.05 -7.44
C THR A 61 -12.41 -16.01 -7.73
N GLY A 62 -12.73 -14.71 -7.55
CA GLY A 62 -11.75 -13.64 -7.73
C GLY A 62 -10.67 -13.65 -6.65
N ASN A 63 -9.41 -13.77 -7.04
CA ASN A 63 -8.28 -13.75 -6.10
C ASN A 63 -7.82 -12.31 -5.84
N PRO A 64 -7.87 -11.81 -4.59
CA PRO A 64 -7.49 -10.43 -4.27
C PRO A 64 -6.00 -10.19 -4.54
N LEU A 65 -5.70 -9.08 -5.22
CA LEU A 65 -4.34 -8.59 -5.43
C LEU A 65 -4.20 -7.20 -4.83
N VAL A 66 -3.37 -7.08 -3.80
CA VAL A 66 -3.11 -5.83 -3.08
C VAL A 66 -1.76 -5.27 -3.49
N SER A 67 -1.71 -3.99 -3.81
CA SER A 67 -0.47 -3.30 -4.20
C SER A 67 -0.38 -1.92 -3.58
N ILE A 68 0.84 -1.49 -3.30
CA ILE A 68 1.17 -0.09 -3.05
C ILE A 68 1.66 0.50 -4.37
N LEU A 69 1.12 1.65 -4.75
CA LEU A 69 1.52 2.39 -5.96
C LEU A 69 2.04 3.77 -5.57
N ASN A 70 2.94 4.33 -6.38
CA ASN A 70 3.42 5.69 -6.20
C ASN A 70 2.32 6.70 -6.52
N TYR A 71 2.39 7.89 -5.94
CA TYR A 71 1.49 9.02 -6.24
C TYR A 71 2.02 9.93 -7.38
N ASP A 72 2.87 9.39 -8.26
CA ASP A 72 3.56 10.16 -9.32
C ASP A 72 2.65 10.69 -10.44
N ARG A 73 1.37 10.27 -10.46
CA ARG A 73 0.33 10.73 -11.41
C ARG A 73 -0.74 11.63 -10.78
N GLY A 74 -0.63 11.94 -9.48
CA GLY A 74 -1.54 12.85 -8.78
C GLY A 74 -2.84 12.20 -8.27
N PRO A 75 -3.82 13.01 -7.82
CA PRO A 75 -5.03 12.55 -7.11
C PRO A 75 -5.98 11.75 -7.99
N ASP A 76 -5.97 12.01 -9.29
CA ASP A 76 -6.97 11.43 -10.19
C ASP A 76 -6.57 10.06 -10.72
N ARG A 77 -5.34 9.60 -10.44
CA ARG A 77 -4.84 8.34 -11.01
C ARG A 77 -3.68 7.74 -10.21
N PRO A 78 -3.73 6.43 -9.89
CA PRO A 78 -2.59 5.76 -9.31
C PRO A 78 -1.40 5.71 -10.26
N GLY A 79 -0.21 5.83 -9.68
CA GLY A 79 1.05 5.89 -10.39
C GLY A 79 1.66 4.54 -10.74
N SER A 80 2.99 4.53 -10.85
CA SER A 80 3.77 3.31 -11.05
C SER A 80 3.66 2.34 -9.85
N ALA A 81 3.80 1.04 -10.12
CA ALA A 81 3.82 0.03 -9.06
C ALA A 81 5.02 0.23 -8.13
N TYR A 82 4.74 0.37 -6.83
CA TYR A 82 5.77 0.49 -5.80
C TYR A 82 6.05 -0.86 -5.16
N ALA A 83 4.99 -1.60 -4.82
CA ALA A 83 5.10 -2.96 -4.31
C ALA A 83 3.79 -3.76 -4.46
N THR A 84 3.90 -5.08 -4.39
CA THR A 84 2.75 -6.01 -4.36
C THR A 84 2.82 -6.84 -3.09
N LEU A 85 1.68 -7.05 -2.45
CA LEU A 85 1.55 -7.81 -1.21
C LEU A 85 0.92 -9.17 -1.49
N VAL A 86 1.33 -10.17 -0.72
CA VAL A 86 0.84 -11.56 -0.85
C VAL A 86 -0.13 -11.84 0.28
N GLY A 87 -1.32 -12.31 -0.08
CA GLY A 87 -2.35 -12.77 0.85
C GLY A 87 -2.51 -14.29 0.84
N PRO A 88 -3.55 -14.81 1.53
CA PRO A 88 -3.91 -16.22 1.46
C PRO A 88 -4.17 -16.65 0.01
N PRO A 89 -3.85 -17.90 -0.35
CA PRO A 89 -4.16 -18.41 -1.68
C PRO A 89 -5.67 -18.57 -1.85
N GLY A 90 -6.21 -18.09 -2.97
CA GLY A 90 -7.60 -18.27 -3.35
C GLY A 90 -8.50 -17.06 -3.09
N PRO A 91 -9.81 -17.20 -3.40
CA PRO A 91 -10.78 -16.14 -3.20
C PRO A 91 -11.05 -15.90 -1.71
N PRO A 92 -11.56 -14.71 -1.35
CA PRO A 92 -11.96 -14.44 0.03
C PRO A 92 -13.09 -15.41 0.45
N PRO A 93 -13.17 -15.78 1.75
CA PRO A 93 -14.26 -16.58 2.29
C PRO A 93 -15.64 -15.99 1.95
N VAL A 94 -16.63 -16.86 1.74
CA VAL A 94 -18.02 -16.42 1.60
C VAL A 94 -18.47 -15.66 2.85
N GLY A 95 -19.08 -14.50 2.65
CA GLY A 95 -19.42 -13.58 3.74
C GLY A 95 -18.30 -12.55 4.01
N ILE A 96 -18.45 -11.79 5.09
CA ILE A 96 -17.51 -10.71 5.45
C ILE A 96 -16.38 -11.27 6.30
N SER A 97 -15.13 -10.98 5.93
CA SER A 97 -13.94 -11.40 6.65
C SER A 97 -12.78 -10.43 6.50
N THR A 98 -11.94 -10.34 7.53
CA THR A 98 -10.67 -9.60 7.45
C THR A 98 -9.60 -10.49 6.85
N VAL A 99 -8.96 -10.02 5.78
CA VAL A 99 -7.91 -10.73 5.05
C VAL A 99 -6.62 -9.92 5.11
N SER A 100 -5.53 -10.55 5.57
CA SER A 100 -4.23 -9.90 5.72
C SER A 100 -3.28 -10.24 4.58
N PHE A 101 -2.55 -9.24 4.12
CA PHE A 101 -1.56 -9.28 3.06
C PHE A 101 -0.22 -8.81 3.62
N ALA A 102 0.85 -9.54 3.34
CA ALA A 102 2.19 -9.23 3.81
C ALA A 102 3.14 -9.02 2.63
N PRO A 103 4.17 -8.18 2.81
CA PRO A 103 5.18 -8.01 1.78
C PRO A 103 6.13 -9.20 1.75
N THR A 104 6.58 -9.59 0.55
CA THR A 104 7.52 -10.71 0.38
C THR A 104 8.97 -10.33 0.66
N HIS A 105 9.25 -9.04 0.68
CA HIS A 105 10.53 -8.44 1.05
C HIS A 105 10.29 -7.16 1.86
N ALA A 106 11.32 -6.61 2.50
CA ALA A 106 11.18 -5.34 3.18
C ALA A 106 10.74 -4.24 2.20
N ILE A 107 9.73 -3.46 2.58
CA ILE A 107 9.22 -2.31 1.84
C ILE A 107 9.31 -1.09 2.73
N LEU A 108 9.98 -0.04 2.27
CA LEU A 108 10.18 1.20 3.02
C LEU A 108 9.24 2.30 2.53
N LEU A 109 8.17 2.57 3.25
CA LEU A 109 7.35 3.75 3.03
C LEU A 109 8.12 4.97 3.54
N LYS A 110 8.53 5.84 2.63
CA LYS A 110 9.35 7.02 2.95
C LYS A 110 8.51 8.09 3.63
N ALA A 111 9.16 8.85 4.51
CA ALA A 111 8.59 10.05 5.11
C ALA A 111 8.13 11.05 4.04
N ASP A 112 7.06 11.80 4.33
CA ASP A 112 6.51 12.87 3.50
C ASP A 112 6.25 12.46 2.04
N GLN A 113 5.95 11.18 1.81
CA GLN A 113 5.57 10.64 0.51
C GLN A 113 4.12 10.19 0.53
N THR A 114 3.42 10.50 -0.55
CA THR A 114 2.07 10.00 -0.82
C THR A 114 2.14 8.70 -1.62
N TYR A 115 1.29 7.75 -1.25
CA TYR A 115 1.14 6.45 -1.90
C TYR A 115 -0.34 6.15 -2.14
N TRP A 116 -0.59 5.17 -3.00
CA TRP A 116 -1.90 4.55 -3.16
C TRP A 116 -1.88 3.12 -2.62
N LEU A 117 -2.84 2.76 -1.76
CA LEU A 117 -3.21 1.38 -1.49
C LEU A 117 -4.25 0.95 -2.53
N GLN A 118 -3.92 0.01 -3.41
CA GLN A 118 -4.83 -0.51 -4.42
C GLN A 118 -5.25 -1.95 -4.10
N LEU A 119 -6.56 -2.21 -4.22
CA LEU A 119 -7.14 -3.53 -4.33
C LEU A 119 -7.62 -3.77 -5.77
N SER A 120 -7.13 -4.85 -6.33
CA SER A 120 -7.49 -5.39 -7.65
C SER A 120 -7.66 -6.90 -7.52
N GLN A 121 -7.75 -7.62 -8.64
CA GLN A 121 -7.79 -9.07 -8.61
C GLN A 121 -6.97 -9.70 -9.73
N SER A 122 -6.54 -10.94 -9.50
CA SER A 122 -5.92 -11.77 -10.54
C SER A 122 -6.92 -12.79 -11.07
N GLY A 123 -7.10 -12.81 -12.39
CA GLY A 123 -8.00 -13.75 -13.06
C GLY A 123 -9.48 -13.39 -12.91
N PRO A 124 -10.36 -14.12 -13.61
CA PRO A 124 -11.78 -13.83 -13.62
C PRO A 124 -12.45 -14.12 -12.28
N GLY A 125 -13.46 -13.32 -11.94
CA GLY A 125 -14.23 -13.47 -10.73
C GLY A 125 -14.70 -12.14 -10.17
N ARG A 126 -15.24 -12.20 -8.95
CA ARG A 126 -15.63 -11.03 -8.19
C ARG A 126 -15.62 -11.27 -6.69
N PHE A 127 -15.46 -10.18 -5.95
CA PHE A 127 -15.61 -10.08 -4.50
C PHE A 127 -15.90 -8.63 -4.12
N GLY A 128 -16.22 -8.36 -2.87
CA GLY A 128 -16.46 -7.02 -2.36
C GLY A 128 -15.34 -6.52 -1.44
N TRP A 129 -15.01 -5.24 -1.52
CA TRP A 129 -14.30 -4.53 -0.44
C TRP A 129 -15.35 -3.81 0.42
N VAL A 130 -15.40 -4.10 1.71
CA VAL A 130 -16.50 -3.70 2.59
C VAL A 130 -16.37 -2.25 3.05
N PHE A 131 -17.49 -1.58 3.29
CA PHE A 131 -17.56 -0.24 3.88
C PHE A 131 -17.81 -0.31 5.40
N PRO A 132 -17.38 0.67 6.21
CA PRO A 132 -17.72 0.74 7.63
C PRO A 132 -19.16 1.20 7.86
N GLU A 133 -19.80 0.74 8.96
CA GLU A 133 -21.08 1.22 9.48
C GLU A 133 -20.93 1.73 10.93
N PRO A 134 -21.00 3.05 11.19
CA PRO A 134 -21.19 4.16 10.26
C PRO A 134 -19.96 4.39 9.36
N MET A 135 -20.05 5.32 8.41
CA MET A 135 -18.89 5.72 7.60
C MET A 135 -17.83 6.36 8.51
N VAL A 136 -16.65 5.76 8.60
CA VAL A 136 -15.54 6.24 9.44
C VAL A 136 -14.33 6.57 8.58
N GLN A 137 -13.81 7.80 8.77
CA GLN A 137 -12.58 8.25 8.14
C GLN A 137 -11.39 7.46 8.71
N PRO A 138 -10.45 7.01 7.87
CA PRO A 138 -9.21 6.41 8.33
C PRO A 138 -8.39 7.34 9.23
N THR A 139 -7.86 6.77 10.31
CA THR A 139 -7.02 7.45 11.30
C THR A 139 -5.74 6.68 11.53
N GLY A 140 -4.67 7.37 11.90
CA GLY A 140 -3.35 6.79 12.09
C GLY A 140 -2.28 7.88 12.11
N VAL A 141 -1.01 7.47 11.97
CA VAL A 141 0.10 8.43 11.83
C VAL A 141 0.22 9.01 10.41
N ALA A 142 -0.28 8.30 9.39
CA ALA A 142 -0.44 8.82 8.04
C ALA A 142 -1.79 9.54 7.90
N GLN A 143 -1.88 10.40 6.88
CA GLN A 143 -3.09 11.12 6.51
C GLN A 143 -3.73 10.47 5.28
N GLU A 144 -5.06 10.38 5.23
CA GLU A 144 -5.80 9.96 4.03
C GLU A 144 -5.99 11.13 3.06
N ASP A 145 -5.79 10.91 1.76
CA ASP A 145 -5.75 11.97 0.73
C ASP A 145 -6.73 11.77 -0.43
N GLY A 146 -7.61 10.77 -0.36
CA GLY A 146 -8.66 10.55 -1.35
C GLY A 146 -8.87 9.08 -1.69
N THR A 147 -9.99 8.78 -2.35
CA THR A 147 -10.27 7.43 -2.85
C THR A 147 -10.67 7.44 -4.32
N LEU A 148 -10.23 6.40 -5.05
CA LEU A 148 -10.56 6.21 -6.45
C LEU A 148 -11.27 4.88 -6.65
N ARG A 149 -12.31 4.91 -7.47
CA ARG A 149 -12.84 3.71 -8.13
C ARG A 149 -12.53 3.80 -9.62
N VAL A 150 -11.99 2.73 -10.17
CA VAL A 150 -11.72 2.63 -11.60
C VAL A 150 -12.47 1.45 -12.19
N SER A 151 -13.12 1.70 -13.32
CA SER A 151 -13.71 0.66 -14.16
C SER A 151 -13.07 0.76 -15.54
N LEU A 152 -12.35 -0.29 -15.93
CA LEU A 152 -11.81 -0.45 -17.28
C LEU A 152 -12.94 -1.02 -18.15
N ARG A 153 -13.17 -0.44 -19.34
CA ARG A 153 -14.13 -0.95 -20.34
C ARG A 153 -13.45 -1.09 -21.72
N PRO A 154 -13.98 -1.93 -22.62
CA PRO A 154 -13.35 -2.24 -23.91
C PRO A 154 -13.23 -1.06 -24.89
N VAL A 155 -14.05 -0.01 -24.72
CA VAL A 155 -14.07 1.15 -25.63
C VAL A 155 -14.27 2.42 -24.82
N GLY A 156 -13.21 3.23 -24.73
CA GLY A 156 -13.24 4.57 -24.15
C GLY A 156 -12.87 4.59 -22.66
N ASP A 157 -11.71 5.22 -22.40
CA ASP A 157 -11.19 5.80 -21.16
C ASP A 157 -11.39 5.07 -19.82
N ASN A 158 -10.30 5.03 -19.05
CA ASN A 158 -10.38 4.67 -17.64
C ASN A 158 -11.16 5.77 -16.92
N TYR A 159 -12.33 5.44 -16.37
CA TYR A 159 -13.07 6.38 -15.54
C TYR A 159 -12.52 6.33 -14.12
N PHE A 160 -11.88 7.41 -13.69
CA PHE A 160 -11.49 7.63 -12.31
C PHE A 160 -12.62 8.41 -11.65
N LEU A 161 -13.38 7.73 -10.80
CA LEU A 161 -14.43 8.35 -10.02
C LEU A 161 -13.89 8.55 -8.61
N ASP A 162 -13.75 9.81 -8.21
CA ASP A 162 -13.58 10.16 -6.81
C ASP A 162 -14.82 9.69 -6.04
N HIS A 163 -14.61 9.13 -4.86
CA HIS A 163 -15.66 8.59 -4.04
C HIS A 163 -15.46 8.99 -2.58
N ALA A 164 -16.50 9.57 -1.97
CA ALA A 164 -16.44 10.02 -0.58
C ALA A 164 -16.57 8.88 0.46
N TRP A 165 -16.45 7.61 0.06
CA TRP A 165 -16.69 6.47 0.96
C TRP A 165 -15.41 5.68 1.14
N TRP A 166 -14.93 5.54 2.37
CA TRP A 166 -13.75 4.72 2.65
C TRP A 166 -14.13 3.25 2.78
N ASN A 167 -13.42 2.38 2.08
CA ASN A 167 -13.47 0.97 2.42
C ASN A 167 -12.73 0.69 3.73
N GLN A 168 -12.97 -0.47 4.32
CA GLN A 168 -12.30 -0.85 5.57
C GLN A 168 -10.95 -1.51 5.33
N PHE A 169 -9.92 -0.94 5.94
CA PHE A 169 -8.56 -1.43 5.86
C PHE A 169 -7.71 -1.00 7.07
N SER A 170 -6.58 -1.68 7.25
CA SER A 170 -5.51 -1.31 8.17
C SER A 170 -4.18 -1.46 7.47
N ILE A 171 -3.31 -0.46 7.60
CA ILE A 171 -1.91 -0.49 7.17
C ILE A 171 -1.07 -0.45 8.44
N GLU A 172 -0.18 -1.41 8.61
CA GLU A 172 0.67 -1.53 9.80
C GLU A 172 2.14 -1.56 9.40
N GLY A 173 2.99 -0.93 10.20
CA GLY A 173 4.41 -0.90 9.95
C GLY A 173 5.23 -0.63 11.21
N VAL A 174 6.54 -0.71 11.06
CA VAL A 174 7.50 -0.41 12.12
C VAL A 174 8.26 0.84 11.72
N ALA A 175 8.26 1.84 12.60
CA ALA A 175 9.01 3.07 12.41
C ALA A 175 10.50 2.79 12.16
N VAL A 176 11.08 3.48 11.19
CA VAL A 176 12.53 3.48 10.97
C VAL A 176 13.14 4.46 11.98
N PRO A 177 13.98 3.98 12.92
CA PRO A 177 14.61 4.88 13.88
C PRO A 177 15.36 5.98 13.14
N GLU A 178 15.13 7.23 13.53
CA GLU A 178 15.96 8.32 13.05
C GLU A 178 17.43 7.96 13.32
N LEU A 179 18.26 8.08 12.29
CA LEU A 179 19.70 8.06 12.50
C LEU A 179 20.02 9.30 13.32
N ASN A 180 19.97 9.17 14.65
CA ASN A 180 20.50 10.18 15.54
C ASN A 180 21.91 10.49 15.03
N SER A 181 22.12 11.72 14.57
CA SER A 181 23.34 12.22 13.92
C SER A 181 24.62 12.05 14.77
N VAL A 182 24.48 11.50 15.97
CA VAL A 182 25.52 11.13 16.93
C VAL A 182 26.25 9.83 16.54
N GLY A 183 25.71 9.02 15.61
CA GLY A 183 26.28 7.72 15.22
C GLY A 183 27.15 7.70 13.95
N LEU A 184 27.42 8.84 13.30
CA LEU A 184 28.20 8.90 12.05
C LEU A 184 29.60 9.51 12.28
N VAL A 185 30.34 8.91 13.21
CA VAL A 185 31.79 9.04 13.29
C VAL A 185 32.36 7.64 13.18
N ILE A 186 33.44 7.48 12.40
CA ILE A 186 34.27 6.27 12.19
C ILE A 186 34.02 5.53 10.87
N LEU A 187 34.64 6.02 9.78
CA LEU A 187 35.63 5.31 8.94
C LEU A 187 35.83 6.02 7.59
N ALA A 188 36.40 7.22 7.63
CA ALA A 188 37.18 7.74 6.51
C ALA A 188 38.54 8.15 7.07
N ALA A 189 39.39 7.15 7.35
CA ALA A 189 40.79 7.38 7.64
C ALA A 189 41.41 8.10 6.42
N PRO A 190 42.12 9.22 6.62
CA PRO A 190 42.77 9.90 5.51
C PRO A 190 43.87 8.99 4.96
N PHE A 191 43.81 8.71 3.65
CA PHE A 191 44.95 8.22 2.88
C PHE A 191 46.07 9.25 2.95
N LEU A 192 46.88 9.15 4.01
CA LEU A 192 48.13 9.86 4.16
C LEU A 192 49.12 9.35 3.10
N LEU A 193 49.37 10.20 2.11
CA LEU A 193 50.70 10.51 1.56
C LEU A 193 51.59 9.31 1.19
N ARG A 194 51.45 8.78 -0.03
CA ARG A 194 52.56 8.07 -0.70
C ARG A 194 53.41 9.03 -1.52
N ARG A 195 54.30 9.70 -0.78
CA ARG A 195 55.62 10.28 -1.12
C ARG A 195 56.10 10.12 -2.58
N ARG A 196 56.21 11.24 -3.30
CA ARG A 196 57.14 11.43 -4.44
C ARG A 196 58.58 11.51 -3.92
N ARG A 197 59.52 10.77 -4.53
CA ARG A 197 60.97 11.06 -4.66
C ARG A 197 61.50 10.18 -5.81
N ALA A 198 61.72 10.74 -7.00
CA ALA A 198 62.93 11.44 -7.47
C ALA A 198 64.04 10.47 -7.91
N ASN A 199 64.06 10.14 -9.22
CA ASN A 199 65.23 9.56 -9.89
C ASN A 199 66.13 10.69 -10.39
N LYS A 200 67.37 10.72 -9.89
CA LYS A 200 68.52 11.40 -10.48
C LYS A 200 69.75 10.52 -10.23
N THR A 201 70.30 9.94 -11.28
CA THR A 201 71.73 9.67 -11.54
C THR A 201 71.79 9.08 -12.96
N ARG A 202 72.25 9.84 -13.94
CA ARG A 202 73.63 10.10 -14.37
C ARG A 202 74.09 9.04 -15.37
#